data_AF-A0A1Y2AWH9-F1
#
_entry.id   AF-A0A1Y2AWH9-F1
#
_cell.length_a   1.000
_cell.length_b   1.000
_cell.length_c   1.000
_cell.angle_alpha   90.00
_cell.angle_beta   90.00
_cell.angle_gamma   90.00
#
_symmetry.space_group_name_H-M   'P 1'
#
loop_
_entity.id
_entity.type
_entity.pdbx_description
1 polymer ?
#
loop_
_entity_poly.entity_id
_entity_poly.type
_entity_poly.pdbx_seq_one_letter_code
_entity_poly.pdbx_strand_id
1 'polypeptide(L)'
;MKKDLFDIGDFSPAAANYTPLIITDAAQLEDVCAGDVISPLGDYRMEWDQDCVPPSRLEPWRHEGDEICDQVVEILKLRPGQDGLEALLAHLDLPIEEQATCVREFWQLISAPPPYPISAFSSALPSPSPSSSPSSSSNTNTFTPRSTISSPNYNPPATISQGQAVFWRYSSQIFSALLHFSLAGGFSAIRVVNVLKETGYLTGKDRDRTYKRLLETTQAILDYMNDLTPITGIGWKSAIRVRMLHASVRVRLGTRQSYDVTADGLAINQEDMLATLGSFAIAPLWSLRRMGIRLTCEEESAYVAVWRYIGYYLGISPLRLEQYYTGASSVSRASKLFACMTMHLFDLPSSSAQTVDPRTTNTYRLLSAVTGRPPRPMPIEYHLATCRFLLGDGLADRLSLPPTSTRTKWQLVRAVWLERSLVLFGRYYRSGWEVERVLSTRLLVSMVVCWQLGVRRTRFTIKAFGADMALPTVQVQDEVEVETKIQVPMKITYDDKSQRLDEEVNNMNEKQIEHEEIKHKEKEDKDTPKKEEENHKDKVPDPDDDELDPQVTMGVEAGRRIIAKWRWLLIEMATVVLATSSLSAFTAYKLYRLVV
;
A
#
# COMPACT_ATOMS: atom_id res chain seq x y z
N MET A 1 11.27 -31.14 -12.88
CA MET A 1 11.62 -29.70 -12.84
C MET A 1 12.06 -29.39 -11.42
N LYS A 2 13.26 -28.86 -11.21
CA LYS A 2 13.60 -28.23 -9.93
C LYS A 2 12.54 -27.13 -9.70
N LYS A 3 11.86 -27.14 -8.56
CA LYS A 3 10.90 -26.10 -8.21
C LYS A 3 11.73 -24.85 -7.92
N ASP A 4 11.57 -23.79 -8.71
CA ASP A 4 12.24 -22.51 -8.45
C ASP A 4 11.75 -22.00 -7.08
N LEU A 5 12.67 -21.91 -6.12
CA LEU A 5 12.38 -21.39 -4.78
C LEU A 5 12.29 -19.86 -4.83
N PHE A 6 11.50 -19.29 -3.94
CA PHE A 6 11.36 -17.85 -3.79
C PHE A 6 12.50 -17.30 -2.92
N ASP A 7 13.29 -16.39 -3.48
CA ASP A 7 14.43 -15.77 -2.78
C ASP A 7 13.96 -14.63 -1.87
N ILE A 8 14.29 -14.73 -0.58
CA ILE A 8 14.07 -13.68 0.43
C ILE A 8 15.38 -12.94 0.65
N GLY A 9 15.36 -11.64 0.34
CA GLY A 9 16.53 -10.78 0.45
C GLY A 9 17.60 -11.10 -0.58
N ASP A 10 18.77 -10.51 -0.36
CA ASP A 10 19.95 -10.68 -1.21
C ASP A 10 20.76 -11.89 -0.75
N PHE A 11 21.42 -12.55 -1.72
CA PHE A 11 22.28 -13.70 -1.50
C PHE A 11 23.73 -13.36 -1.83
N SER A 12 24.65 -13.87 -1.02
CA SER A 12 26.06 -13.90 -1.34
C SER A 12 26.32 -14.82 -2.55
N PRO A 13 27.36 -14.57 -3.35
CA PRO A 13 27.70 -15.42 -4.49
C PRO A 13 27.96 -16.88 -4.12
N ALA A 14 28.42 -17.13 -2.88
CA ALA A 14 28.62 -18.48 -2.35
C ALA A 14 27.27 -19.17 -2.10
N ALA A 15 26.32 -18.47 -1.45
CA ALA A 15 25.03 -19.02 -1.01
C ALA A 15 24.11 -19.47 -2.16
N ALA A 16 24.23 -18.91 -3.36
CA ALA A 16 23.30 -19.13 -4.47
C ALA A 16 23.10 -20.60 -4.89
N ASN A 17 24.12 -21.45 -4.67
CA ASN A 17 24.15 -22.85 -5.11
C ASN A 17 23.91 -23.88 -3.99
N TYR A 18 23.71 -23.45 -2.75
CA TYR A 18 23.49 -24.36 -1.62
C TYR A 18 22.06 -24.93 -1.60
N THR A 19 21.95 -26.17 -1.12
CA THR A 19 20.65 -26.79 -0.84
C THR A 19 20.16 -26.25 0.51
N PRO A 20 18.94 -25.66 0.58
CA PRO A 20 18.48 -25.03 1.80
C PRO A 20 18.18 -26.05 2.91
N LEU A 21 18.57 -25.73 4.14
CA LEU A 21 18.12 -26.41 5.36
C LEU A 21 16.63 -26.16 5.56
N ILE A 22 15.83 -27.21 5.66
CA ILE A 22 14.38 -27.07 5.86
C ILE A 22 14.10 -26.75 7.32
N ILE A 23 13.43 -25.62 7.57
CA ILE A 23 13.00 -25.22 8.91
C ILE A 23 11.52 -25.55 9.09
N THR A 24 11.24 -26.42 10.04
CA THR A 24 9.88 -26.86 10.38
C THR A 24 9.35 -26.23 11.65
N ASP A 25 10.25 -25.70 12.49
CA ASP A 25 9.90 -25.09 13.78
C ASP A 25 10.72 -23.82 14.01
N ALA A 26 10.14 -22.81 14.65
CA ALA A 26 10.81 -21.55 14.88
C ALA A 26 12.06 -21.70 15.78
N ALA A 27 12.04 -22.63 16.75
CA ALA A 27 13.16 -22.84 17.68
C ALA A 27 14.44 -23.30 16.96
N GLN A 28 14.31 -23.95 15.80
CA GLN A 28 15.47 -24.36 14.99
C GLN A 28 16.28 -23.16 14.49
N LEU A 29 15.68 -21.97 14.43
CA LEU A 29 16.37 -20.74 14.02
C LEU A 29 17.41 -20.25 15.05
N GLU A 30 17.39 -20.75 16.28
CA GLU A 30 18.43 -20.46 17.29
C GLU A 30 19.78 -21.08 16.92
N ASP A 31 19.75 -22.22 16.23
CA ASP A 31 20.93 -23.03 15.94
C ASP A 31 21.52 -22.79 14.53
N VAL A 32 20.92 -21.88 13.75
CA VAL A 32 21.36 -21.59 12.37
C VAL A 32 22.60 -20.71 12.38
N CYS A 33 23.63 -21.12 11.63
CA CYS A 33 24.89 -20.39 11.53
C CYS A 33 24.84 -19.31 10.43
N ALA A 34 25.62 -18.25 10.61
CA ALA A 34 25.79 -17.24 9.56
C ALA A 34 26.38 -17.87 8.28
N GLY A 35 25.79 -17.56 7.13
CA GLY A 35 26.11 -18.11 5.81
C GLY A 35 25.28 -19.35 5.44
N ASP A 36 24.52 -19.94 6.37
CA ASP A 36 23.64 -21.06 6.06
C ASP A 36 22.48 -20.59 5.17
N VAL A 37 22.12 -21.39 4.17
CA VAL A 37 20.91 -21.18 3.39
C VAL A 37 19.80 -22.01 4.00
N ILE A 38 18.71 -21.35 4.38
CA ILE A 38 17.57 -22.00 5.02
C ILE A 38 16.30 -21.82 4.19
N SER A 39 15.33 -22.69 4.42
CA SER A 39 14.00 -22.66 3.84
C SER A 39 12.95 -22.49 4.94
N PRO A 40 12.67 -21.24 5.38
CA PRO A 40 11.82 -20.99 6.54
C PRO A 40 10.34 -21.29 6.26
N LEU A 41 9.85 -20.90 5.08
CA LEU A 41 8.42 -20.90 4.76
C LEU A 41 8.06 -21.93 3.67
N GLY A 42 8.80 -23.03 3.59
CA GLY A 42 8.55 -24.12 2.66
C GLY A 42 9.11 -23.89 1.25
N ASP A 43 8.51 -23.02 0.44
CA ASP A 43 9.00 -22.70 -0.92
C ASP A 43 9.82 -21.41 -1.01
N TYR A 44 10.27 -20.92 0.15
CA TYR A 44 11.11 -19.74 0.27
C TYR A 44 12.49 -20.15 0.72
N ARG A 45 13.52 -19.46 0.27
CA ARG A 45 14.87 -19.59 0.82
C ARG A 45 15.47 -18.24 1.17
N MET A 46 16.33 -18.23 2.18
CA MET A 46 17.12 -17.06 2.58
C MET A 46 18.48 -17.48 3.11
N GLU A 47 19.49 -16.64 2.90
CA GLU A 47 20.78 -16.76 3.59
C GLU A 47 20.67 -16.15 4.99
N TRP A 48 21.07 -16.92 6.00
CA TRP A 48 21.10 -16.50 7.39
C TRP A 48 22.34 -15.64 7.66
N ASP A 49 22.13 -14.43 8.16
CA ASP A 49 23.18 -13.44 8.39
C ASP A 49 22.81 -12.48 9.54
N GLN A 50 23.58 -11.41 9.73
CA GLN A 50 23.34 -10.42 10.80
C GLN A 50 21.98 -9.71 10.73
N ASP A 51 21.30 -9.77 9.59
CA ASP A 51 20.01 -9.14 9.36
C ASP A 51 18.84 -10.06 9.76
N CYS A 52 19.13 -11.34 10.00
CA CYS A 52 18.19 -12.32 10.53
C CYS A 52 18.06 -12.21 12.05
N VAL A 53 16.88 -12.57 12.57
CA VAL A 53 16.57 -12.43 14.00
C VAL A 53 16.03 -13.75 14.55
N PRO A 54 16.74 -14.41 15.47
CA PRO A 54 16.26 -15.63 16.11
C PRO A 54 15.10 -15.35 17.08
N PRO A 55 14.27 -16.36 17.41
CA PRO A 55 13.13 -16.23 18.33
C PRO A 55 13.47 -15.57 19.66
N SER A 56 14.60 -15.91 20.27
CA SER A 56 15.10 -15.36 21.54
C SER A 56 15.28 -13.84 21.54
N ARG A 57 15.53 -13.25 20.36
CA ARG A 57 15.59 -11.79 20.18
C ARG A 57 14.24 -11.15 19.87
N LEU A 58 13.29 -11.91 19.32
CA LEU A 58 11.93 -11.47 19.05
C LEU A 58 11.05 -11.52 20.31
N GLU A 59 11.25 -12.52 21.16
CA GLU A 59 10.45 -12.78 22.36
C GLU A 59 10.30 -11.56 23.29
N PRO A 60 11.35 -10.79 23.62
CA PRO A 60 11.20 -9.58 24.44
C PRO A 60 10.26 -8.54 23.83
N TRP A 61 10.19 -8.44 22.49
CA TRP A 61 9.39 -7.43 21.80
C TRP A 61 7.88 -7.66 21.95
N ARG A 62 7.50 -8.87 22.39
CA ARG A 62 6.11 -9.23 22.74
C ARG A 62 5.61 -8.53 24.01
N HIS A 63 6.54 -8.07 24.83
CA HIS A 63 6.26 -7.42 26.11
C HIS A 63 6.47 -5.90 26.04
N GLU A 64 6.65 -5.35 24.83
CA GLU A 64 6.79 -3.92 24.61
C GLU A 64 5.55 -3.37 23.89
N GLY A 65 4.92 -2.36 24.48
CA GLY A 65 3.76 -1.65 23.93
C GLY A 65 4.12 -0.30 23.30
N ASP A 66 3.24 0.68 23.48
CA ASP A 66 3.46 2.08 23.10
C ASP A 66 3.15 2.95 24.32
N GLU A 67 4.08 2.94 25.27
CA GLU A 67 3.87 3.46 26.63
C GLU A 67 3.36 4.91 26.64
N ILE A 68 3.90 5.76 25.76
CA ILE A 68 3.49 7.17 25.68
C ILE A 68 2.03 7.31 25.23
N CYS A 69 1.60 6.53 24.24
CA CYS A 69 0.22 6.58 23.77
C CYS A 69 -0.73 5.88 24.75
N ASP A 70 -0.29 4.83 25.44
CA ASP A 70 -1.04 4.14 26.49
C ASP A 70 -1.35 5.11 27.64
N GLN A 71 -0.35 5.85 28.13
CA GLN A 71 -0.52 6.88 29.16
C GLN A 71 -1.47 8.00 28.71
N VAL A 72 -1.38 8.45 27.45
CA VAL A 72 -2.30 9.45 26.89
C VAL A 72 -3.74 8.95 26.92
N VAL A 73 -3.98 7.70 26.50
CA VAL A 73 -5.33 7.11 26.52
C VAL A 73 -5.88 7.03 27.95
N GLU A 74 -5.06 6.65 28.93
CA GLU A 74 -5.45 6.57 30.33
C GLU A 74 -5.81 7.96 30.91
N ILE A 75 -5.01 8.98 30.62
CA ILE A 75 -5.26 10.37 31.06
C ILE A 75 -6.53 10.94 30.43
N LEU A 76 -6.70 10.75 29.11
CA LEU A 76 -7.87 11.24 28.39
C LEU A 76 -9.14 10.44 28.72
N LYS A 77 -9.01 9.27 29.37
CA LYS A 77 -10.11 8.36 29.73
C LYS A 77 -11.04 8.09 28.55
N LEU A 78 -10.44 7.76 27.39
CA LEU A 78 -11.19 7.61 26.15
C LEU A 78 -12.25 6.51 26.26
N ARG A 79 -13.49 6.87 25.95
CA ARG A 79 -14.66 5.98 25.99
C ARG A 79 -15.02 5.47 24.59
N PRO A 80 -15.68 4.30 24.49
CA PRO A 80 -16.29 3.84 23.25
C PRO A 80 -17.13 4.94 22.56
N GLY A 81 -16.96 5.07 21.25
CA GLY A 81 -17.59 6.08 20.40
C GLY A 81 -16.75 7.34 20.19
N GLN A 82 -15.76 7.63 21.03
CA GLN A 82 -14.98 8.87 20.91
C GLN A 82 -13.89 8.78 19.83
N ASP A 83 -13.63 9.90 19.15
CA ASP A 83 -12.46 10.11 18.29
C ASP A 83 -11.27 10.50 19.16
N GLY A 84 -10.24 9.66 19.20
CA GLY A 84 -9.06 9.89 20.04
C GLY A 84 -8.30 11.16 19.65
N LEU A 85 -8.19 11.47 18.36
CA LEU A 85 -7.45 12.65 17.91
C LEU A 85 -8.20 13.94 18.31
N GLU A 86 -9.53 13.96 18.20
CA GLU A 86 -10.31 15.11 18.67
C GLU A 86 -10.20 15.30 20.19
N ALA A 87 -10.24 14.21 20.96
CA ALA A 87 -10.04 14.28 22.41
C ALA A 87 -8.64 14.77 22.80
N LEU A 88 -7.60 14.35 22.06
CA LEU A 88 -6.23 14.82 22.24
C LEU A 88 -6.11 16.33 21.99
N LEU A 89 -6.68 16.81 20.88
CA LEU A 89 -6.67 18.22 20.52
C LEU A 89 -7.43 19.06 21.57
N ALA A 90 -8.60 18.60 22.02
CA ALA A 90 -9.36 19.27 23.07
C ALA A 90 -8.57 19.38 24.39
N HIS A 91 -7.72 18.40 24.72
CA HIS A 91 -6.83 18.49 25.89
C HIS A 91 -5.70 19.50 25.69
N LEU A 92 -5.18 19.63 24.45
CA LEU A 92 -4.14 20.59 24.10
C LEU A 92 -4.65 22.04 24.05
N ASP A 93 -5.96 22.26 23.95
CA ASP A 93 -6.59 23.57 24.04
C ASP A 93 -6.70 24.10 25.48
N LEU A 94 -6.46 23.26 26.49
CA LEU A 94 -6.42 23.66 27.90
C LEU A 94 -5.19 24.55 28.21
N PRO A 95 -5.22 25.37 29.29
CA PRO A 95 -4.04 26.07 29.78
C PRO A 95 -2.87 25.10 30.01
N ILE A 96 -1.63 25.56 29.77
CA ILE A 96 -0.45 24.68 29.78
C ILE A 96 -0.23 23.98 31.12
N GLU A 97 -0.69 24.59 32.22
CA GLU A 97 -0.64 24.09 33.58
C GLU A 97 -1.61 22.90 33.80
N GLU A 98 -2.68 22.81 33.01
CA GLU A 98 -3.68 21.72 33.05
C GLU A 98 -3.37 20.61 32.03
N GLN A 99 -2.49 20.88 31.07
CA GLN A 99 -2.06 19.88 30.11
C GLN A 99 -1.22 18.80 30.79
N ALA A 100 -1.52 17.53 30.51
CA ALA A 100 -0.69 16.43 30.99
C ALA A 100 0.64 16.38 30.23
N THR A 101 1.73 16.06 30.93
CA THR A 101 3.07 16.00 30.33
C THR A 101 3.14 14.98 29.19
N CYS A 102 2.60 13.77 29.39
CA CYS A 102 2.56 12.73 28.36
C CYS A 102 1.78 13.17 27.10
N VAL A 103 0.72 13.98 27.25
CA VAL A 103 -0.05 14.54 26.13
C VAL A 103 0.79 15.50 25.30
N ARG A 104 1.56 16.39 25.96
CA ARG A 104 2.47 17.31 25.26
C ARG A 104 3.61 16.58 24.56
N GLU A 105 4.23 15.62 25.23
CA GLU A 105 5.31 14.80 24.67
C GLU A 105 4.82 13.97 23.47
N PHE A 106 3.62 13.36 23.59
CA PHE A 106 3.00 12.63 22.50
C PHE A 106 2.71 13.55 21.31
N TRP A 107 2.15 14.73 21.56
CA TRP A 107 1.89 15.72 20.50
C TRP A 107 3.17 16.17 19.79
N GLN A 108 4.24 16.45 20.53
CA GLN A 108 5.55 16.79 19.97
C GLN A 108 6.10 15.67 19.07
N LEU A 109 5.98 14.42 19.52
CA LEU A 109 6.41 13.25 18.76
C LEU A 109 5.68 13.12 17.42
N ILE A 110 4.37 13.33 17.40
CA ILE A 110 3.55 13.06 16.20
C ILE A 110 3.39 14.26 15.26
N SER A 111 3.61 15.48 15.75
CA SER A 111 3.41 16.71 14.97
C SER A 111 4.56 17.03 14.03
N ALA A 112 5.71 16.39 14.21
CA ALA A 112 6.88 16.52 13.35
C ALA A 112 6.94 15.40 12.29
N PRO A 113 7.68 15.62 11.18
CA PRO A 113 8.14 14.49 10.37
C PRO A 113 9.03 13.56 11.23
N PRO A 114 9.09 12.25 10.90
CA PRO A 114 9.99 11.32 11.55
C PRO A 114 11.44 11.83 11.54
N PRO A 115 12.21 11.57 12.61
CA PRO A 115 13.60 12.00 12.70
C PRO A 115 14.47 11.25 11.69
N TYR A 116 15.64 11.81 11.39
CA TYR A 116 16.69 11.06 10.68
C TYR A 116 17.21 9.93 11.58
N PRO A 117 17.51 8.72 11.05
CA PRO A 117 17.48 8.31 9.64
C PRO A 117 16.13 7.76 9.13
N ILE A 118 15.08 7.75 9.95
CA ILE A 118 13.75 7.20 9.57
C ILE A 118 13.12 8.02 8.43
N SER A 119 13.31 9.34 8.42
CA SER A 119 12.92 10.20 7.30
C SER A 119 13.84 10.12 6.09
N ALA A 120 14.98 9.40 6.14
CA ALA A 120 15.90 9.32 5.02
C ALA A 120 15.40 8.34 3.95
N PHE A 121 15.33 8.80 2.71
CA PHE A 121 14.81 8.00 1.60
C PHE A 121 15.91 7.42 0.69
N SER A 122 17.17 7.87 0.83
CA SER A 122 18.38 7.28 0.27
C SER A 122 19.60 7.80 1.04
N SER A 123 20.73 7.09 1.00
CA SER A 123 21.97 7.36 1.76
C SER A 123 22.74 8.61 1.32
N ALA A 124 22.12 9.56 0.63
CA ALA A 124 22.79 10.83 0.34
C ALA A 124 22.99 11.55 1.69
N LEU A 125 24.25 11.56 2.15
CA LEU A 125 24.71 12.37 3.27
C LEU A 125 24.08 13.77 3.16
N PRO A 126 23.64 14.37 4.28
CA PRO A 126 23.24 15.77 4.28
C PRO A 126 24.41 16.56 3.69
N SER A 127 24.17 17.31 2.61
CA SER A 127 25.08 18.38 2.22
C SER A 127 25.30 19.25 3.45
N PRO A 128 26.55 19.53 3.85
CA PRO A 128 26.82 20.25 5.09
C PRO A 128 26.11 21.60 5.05
N SER A 129 25.20 21.81 6.00
CA SER A 129 24.67 23.13 6.31
C SER A 129 25.84 24.06 6.61
N PRO A 130 25.83 25.32 6.11
CA PRO A 130 26.94 26.24 6.31
C PRO A 130 27.10 26.47 7.81
N SER A 131 28.26 26.06 8.33
CA SER A 131 28.64 26.26 9.72
C SER A 131 28.63 27.75 10.04
N SER A 132 27.84 28.10 11.04
CA SER A 132 27.90 29.38 11.73
C SER A 132 29.28 29.57 12.35
N SER A 133 29.97 30.64 11.96
CA SER A 133 31.03 31.29 12.73
C SER A 133 31.14 32.77 12.31
N PRO A 134 31.62 33.67 13.19
CA PRO A 134 30.96 34.95 13.43
C PRO A 134 31.63 36.16 12.76
N SER A 135 30.83 37.22 12.67
CA SER A 135 31.18 38.66 12.69
C SER A 135 31.65 39.38 11.42
N SER A 136 30.79 40.33 11.03
CA SER A 136 31.09 41.73 10.65
C SER A 136 31.32 42.13 9.18
N SER A 137 30.57 43.18 8.83
CA SER A 137 30.80 44.23 7.82
C SER A 137 30.27 44.07 6.38
N SER A 138 29.20 44.84 6.13
CA SER A 138 28.93 45.74 4.98
C SER A 138 28.91 45.27 3.52
N ASN A 139 27.70 45.43 2.95
CA ASN A 139 27.34 46.05 1.66
C ASN A 139 27.28 45.25 0.34
N THR A 140 26.14 45.52 -0.33
CA THR A 140 25.83 45.55 -1.78
C THR A 140 25.44 44.26 -2.54
N ASN A 141 24.14 44.24 -2.89
CA ASN A 141 23.48 43.70 -4.10
C ASN A 141 24.34 43.00 -5.16
N THR A 142 24.06 41.71 -5.43
CA THR A 142 23.62 41.20 -6.75
C THR A 142 23.36 39.69 -6.67
N PHE A 143 22.08 39.28 -6.64
CA PHE A 143 21.71 37.86 -6.80
C PHE A 143 21.64 37.54 -8.29
N THR A 144 22.61 36.78 -8.81
CA THR A 144 22.52 36.16 -10.15
C THR A 144 22.30 34.66 -9.96
N PRO A 145 21.21 34.08 -10.48
CA PRO A 145 20.98 32.64 -10.41
C PRO A 145 21.53 31.99 -11.69
N ARG A 146 22.83 31.70 -11.74
CA ARG A 146 23.37 30.88 -12.83
C ARG A 146 24.69 30.20 -12.47
N SER A 147 24.61 29.04 -11.83
CA SER A 147 25.42 27.86 -12.18
C SER A 147 25.31 26.78 -11.10
N THR A 148 24.31 25.91 -11.22
CA THR A 148 24.48 24.54 -10.75
C THR A 148 24.25 23.66 -11.97
N ILE A 149 25.37 23.34 -12.64
CA ILE A 149 25.40 22.36 -13.70
C ILE A 149 25.09 21.01 -13.04
N SER A 150 23.86 20.54 -13.26
CA SER A 150 23.41 19.22 -12.83
C SER A 150 24.25 18.14 -13.50
N SER A 151 24.90 17.30 -12.69
CA SER A 151 25.49 16.06 -13.17
C SER A 151 24.40 15.17 -13.80
N PRO A 152 24.62 14.58 -14.99
CA PRO A 152 23.59 13.83 -15.73
C PRO A 152 23.11 12.53 -15.06
N ASN A 153 23.69 12.15 -13.90
CA ASN A 153 23.37 10.93 -13.15
C ASN A 153 22.76 11.19 -11.75
N TYR A 154 22.32 12.41 -11.43
CA TYR A 154 21.67 12.67 -10.15
C TYR A 154 20.20 12.21 -10.18
N ASN A 155 19.93 11.01 -9.67
CA ASN A 155 18.57 10.61 -9.30
C ASN A 155 18.24 11.23 -7.94
N PRO A 156 17.18 12.04 -7.80
CA PRO A 156 16.78 12.55 -6.50
C PRO A 156 16.50 11.37 -5.55
N PRO A 157 16.81 11.50 -4.25
CA PRO A 157 16.50 10.47 -3.27
C PRO A 157 15.00 10.15 -3.30
N ALA A 158 14.63 8.94 -2.87
CA ALA A 158 13.23 8.55 -2.85
C ALA A 158 12.39 9.57 -2.03
N THR A 159 11.07 9.59 -2.18
CA THR A 159 10.19 10.49 -1.41
C THR A 159 8.93 9.75 -1.00
N ILE A 160 8.21 10.27 0.00
CA ILE A 160 6.90 9.73 0.41
C ILE A 160 5.97 9.64 -0.81
N SER A 161 5.92 10.70 -1.61
CA SER A 161 5.07 10.77 -2.80
C SER A 161 5.43 9.73 -3.86
N GLN A 162 6.72 9.41 -4.04
CA GLN A 162 7.12 8.30 -4.91
C GLN A 162 6.68 6.94 -4.37
N GLY A 163 6.79 6.69 -3.06
CA GLY A 163 6.27 5.46 -2.45
C GLY A 163 4.76 5.32 -2.59
N GLN A 164 4.01 6.42 -2.38
CA GLN A 164 2.57 6.49 -2.62
C GLN A 164 2.23 6.27 -4.10
N ALA A 165 3.02 6.81 -5.01
CA ALA A 165 2.81 6.63 -6.45
C ALA A 165 3.08 5.19 -6.90
N VAL A 166 4.09 4.51 -6.32
CA VAL A 166 4.29 3.06 -6.51
C VAL A 166 3.05 2.28 -6.05
N PHE A 167 2.51 2.61 -4.88
CA PHE A 167 1.26 2.00 -4.42
C PHE A 167 0.12 2.17 -5.43
N TRP A 168 -0.12 3.40 -5.90
CA TRP A 168 -1.22 3.66 -6.83
C TRP A 168 -1.02 2.98 -8.19
N ARG A 169 0.21 2.92 -8.67
CA ARG A 169 0.59 2.24 -9.91
C ARG A 169 0.19 0.76 -9.92
N TYR A 170 0.42 0.08 -8.80
CA TYR A 170 0.19 -1.35 -8.61
C TYR A 170 -0.99 -1.66 -7.67
N SER A 171 -1.89 -0.70 -7.44
CA SER A 171 -2.91 -0.77 -6.38
C SER A 171 -3.82 -2.01 -6.47
N SER A 172 -4.29 -2.38 -7.67
CA SER A 172 -5.11 -3.60 -7.85
C SER A 172 -4.39 -4.86 -7.37
N GLN A 173 -3.13 -5.01 -7.75
CA GLN A 173 -2.30 -6.17 -7.40
C GLN A 173 -1.92 -6.14 -5.92
N ILE A 174 -1.60 -4.96 -5.39
CA ILE A 174 -1.31 -4.77 -3.97
C ILE A 174 -2.54 -5.11 -3.13
N PHE A 175 -3.75 -4.68 -3.48
CA PHE A 175 -4.95 -5.07 -2.73
C PHE A 175 -5.23 -6.57 -2.79
N SER A 176 -4.97 -7.20 -3.93
CA SER A 176 -5.03 -8.66 -4.03
C SER A 176 -4.02 -9.34 -3.09
N ALA A 177 -2.79 -8.82 -3.02
CA ALA A 177 -1.76 -9.29 -2.10
C ALA A 177 -2.13 -9.07 -0.63
N LEU A 178 -2.61 -7.88 -0.27
CA LEU A 178 -3.00 -7.56 1.10
C LEU A 178 -4.15 -8.46 1.59
N LEU A 179 -5.13 -8.76 0.74
CA LEU A 179 -6.22 -9.67 1.10
C LEU A 179 -5.77 -11.13 1.19
N HIS A 180 -5.05 -11.63 0.17
CA HIS A 180 -4.83 -13.06 0.00
C HIS A 180 -3.48 -13.57 0.52
N PHE A 181 -2.46 -12.72 0.63
CA PHE A 181 -1.20 -13.07 1.29
C PHE A 181 -1.23 -12.57 2.73
N SER A 182 -1.27 -11.25 2.90
CA SER A 182 -1.02 -10.60 4.19
C SER A 182 -2.10 -10.95 5.21
N LEU A 183 -3.35 -10.69 4.88
CA LEU A 183 -4.45 -10.87 5.81
C LEU A 183 -4.85 -12.35 5.92
N ALA A 184 -5.11 -13.02 4.79
CA ALA A 184 -5.48 -14.43 4.80
C ALA A 184 -4.38 -15.34 5.38
N GLY A 185 -3.12 -15.11 5.03
CA GLY A 185 -1.98 -15.81 5.63
C GLY A 185 -1.79 -15.43 7.10
N GLY A 186 -1.85 -14.14 7.43
CA GLY A 186 -1.68 -13.61 8.79
C GLY A 186 -2.72 -14.09 9.81
N PHE A 187 -3.89 -14.55 9.36
CA PHE A 187 -4.89 -15.20 10.24
C PHE A 187 -4.45 -16.57 10.78
N SER A 188 -3.26 -17.02 10.40
CA SER A 188 -2.56 -18.17 10.98
C SER A 188 -1.68 -17.80 12.18
N ALA A 189 -1.45 -16.50 12.43
CA ALA A 189 -0.82 -16.03 13.67
C ALA A 189 -1.84 -16.05 14.81
N ILE A 190 -1.91 -17.17 15.55
CA ILE A 190 -2.94 -17.41 16.57
C ILE A 190 -2.95 -16.31 17.64
N ARG A 191 -1.78 -15.84 18.07
CA ARG A 191 -1.63 -14.77 19.07
C ARG A 191 -2.30 -13.46 18.63
N VAL A 192 -2.02 -13.02 17.40
CA VAL A 192 -2.67 -11.82 16.80
C VAL A 192 -4.18 -12.03 16.68
N VAL A 193 -4.60 -13.24 16.28
CA VAL A 193 -6.02 -13.59 16.18
C VAL A 193 -6.71 -13.58 17.55
N ASN A 194 -6.03 -13.93 18.65
CA ASN A 194 -6.60 -13.90 19.99
C ASN A 194 -6.96 -12.47 20.42
N VAL A 195 -6.12 -11.48 20.11
CA VAL A 195 -6.46 -10.05 20.30
C VAL A 195 -7.72 -9.67 19.50
N LEU A 196 -7.85 -10.15 18.26
CA LEU A 196 -9.03 -9.91 17.41
C LEU A 196 -10.30 -10.62 17.91
N LYS A 197 -10.16 -11.77 18.59
CA LYS A 197 -11.27 -12.47 19.28
C LYS A 197 -11.75 -11.69 20.48
N GLU A 198 -10.86 -11.24 21.36
CA GLU A 198 -11.25 -10.49 22.57
C GLU A 198 -11.98 -9.18 22.23
N THR A 199 -11.62 -8.56 21.10
CA THR A 199 -12.25 -7.32 20.61
C THR A 199 -13.51 -7.58 19.76
N GLY A 200 -13.78 -8.83 19.36
CA GLY A 200 -14.93 -9.18 18.50
C GLY A 200 -14.89 -8.57 17.09
N TYR A 201 -13.71 -8.17 16.63
CA TYR A 201 -13.53 -7.31 15.46
C TYR A 201 -13.48 -8.06 14.12
N LEU A 202 -12.92 -9.28 14.08
CA LEU A 202 -12.66 -10.00 12.81
C LEU A 202 -12.92 -11.52 12.88
N THR A 203 -13.35 -12.03 14.02
CA THR A 203 -13.45 -13.49 14.28
C THR A 203 -14.88 -13.92 14.65
N GLY A 204 -15.85 -13.01 14.56
CA GLY A 204 -17.26 -13.32 14.74
C GLY A 204 -17.84 -14.15 13.58
N LYS A 205 -18.99 -14.78 13.81
CA LYS A 205 -19.74 -15.52 12.77
C LYS A 205 -20.39 -14.59 11.72
N ASP A 206 -20.39 -13.29 12.00
CA ASP A 206 -21.00 -12.25 11.18
C ASP A 206 -20.07 -11.84 10.03
N ARG A 207 -20.35 -12.37 8.83
CA ARG A 207 -19.60 -12.08 7.60
C ARG A 207 -19.64 -10.58 7.25
N ASP A 208 -20.72 -9.89 7.56
CA ASP A 208 -20.88 -8.47 7.21
C ASP A 208 -20.06 -7.57 8.11
N ARG A 209 -20.02 -7.87 9.41
CA ARG A 209 -19.13 -7.17 10.34
C ARG A 209 -17.67 -7.35 9.96
N THR A 210 -17.25 -8.58 9.66
CA THR A 210 -15.88 -8.85 9.20
C THR A 210 -15.59 -8.05 7.94
N TYR A 211 -16.46 -8.09 6.94
CA TYR A 211 -16.26 -7.33 5.69
C TYR A 211 -16.19 -5.81 5.92
N LYS A 212 -17.08 -5.24 6.74
CA LYS A 212 -17.05 -3.81 7.09
C LYS A 212 -15.70 -3.43 7.70
N ARG A 213 -15.16 -4.27 8.59
CA ARG A 213 -13.85 -4.05 9.21
C ARG A 213 -12.70 -4.09 8.18
N LEU A 214 -12.78 -4.97 7.17
CA LEU A 214 -11.82 -4.97 6.06
C LEU A 214 -11.84 -3.66 5.28
N LEU A 215 -13.02 -3.10 5.05
CA LEU A 215 -13.17 -1.81 4.39
C LEU A 215 -12.64 -0.66 5.24
N GLU A 216 -12.79 -0.70 6.57
CA GLU A 216 -12.17 0.28 7.49
C GLU A 216 -10.63 0.27 7.36
N THR A 217 -10.00 -0.90 7.35
CA THR A 217 -8.56 -1.02 7.10
C THR A 217 -8.18 -0.56 5.69
N THR A 218 -8.99 -0.88 4.69
CA THR A 218 -8.78 -0.42 3.30
C THR A 218 -8.83 1.10 3.23
N GLN A 219 -9.78 1.75 3.90
CA GLN A 219 -9.85 3.21 3.98
C GLN A 219 -8.59 3.79 4.64
N ALA A 220 -8.10 3.20 5.74
CA ALA A 220 -6.87 3.66 6.40
C ALA A 220 -5.69 3.65 5.42
N ILE A 221 -5.53 2.58 4.64
CA ILE A 221 -4.49 2.47 3.62
C ILE A 221 -4.65 3.56 2.56
N LEU A 222 -5.86 3.77 2.04
CA LEU A 222 -6.11 4.82 1.05
C LEU A 222 -5.75 6.20 1.62
N ASP A 223 -6.06 6.46 2.90
CA ASP A 223 -5.74 7.72 3.56
C ASP A 223 -4.22 7.90 3.69
N TYR A 224 -3.49 6.86 4.12
CA TYR A 224 -2.02 6.88 4.18
C TYR A 224 -1.39 7.12 2.80
N MET A 225 -1.98 6.54 1.75
CA MET A 225 -1.47 6.66 0.39
C MET A 225 -1.89 7.95 -0.31
N ASN A 226 -2.71 8.78 0.32
CA ASN A 226 -3.13 10.08 -0.20
C ASN A 226 -2.30 11.23 0.37
N ASP A 227 -2.18 11.35 1.70
CA ASP A 227 -1.48 12.50 2.30
C ASP A 227 -1.01 12.22 3.74
N LEU A 228 0.30 12.17 3.93
CA LEU A 228 0.96 11.98 5.22
C LEU A 228 1.56 13.27 5.80
N THR A 229 1.16 14.44 5.27
CA THR A 229 1.60 15.73 5.79
C THR A 229 1.23 15.83 7.29
N PRO A 230 2.20 16.08 8.18
CA PRO A 230 1.93 16.18 9.62
C PRO A 230 0.83 17.21 9.91
N ILE A 231 0.02 16.92 10.93
CA ILE A 231 -1.10 17.76 11.43
C ILE A 231 -2.29 17.87 10.46
N THR A 232 -2.03 18.11 9.18
CA THR A 232 -3.05 18.49 8.20
C THR A 232 -3.53 17.32 7.34
N GLY A 233 -2.63 16.41 6.99
CA GLY A 233 -2.87 15.33 6.03
C GLY A 233 -3.83 14.26 6.54
N ILE A 234 -4.70 13.79 5.65
CA ILE A 234 -5.75 12.81 6.01
C ILE A 234 -5.18 11.46 6.45
N GLY A 235 -4.08 11.04 5.83
CA GLY A 235 -3.35 9.83 6.19
C GLY A 235 -2.66 9.97 7.53
N TRP A 236 -2.04 11.12 7.81
CA TRP A 236 -1.48 11.41 9.13
C TRP A 236 -2.57 11.33 10.21
N LYS A 237 -3.70 12.04 10.02
CA LYS A 237 -4.82 12.01 10.98
C LYS A 237 -5.35 10.59 11.20
N SER A 238 -5.46 9.80 10.14
CA SER A 238 -5.89 8.41 10.22
C SER A 238 -4.89 7.55 10.99
N ALA A 239 -3.59 7.74 10.77
CA ALA A 239 -2.54 6.98 11.46
C ALA A 239 -2.57 7.26 12.97
N ILE A 240 -2.71 8.52 13.38
CA ILE A 240 -2.80 8.88 14.81
C ILE A 240 -4.07 8.31 15.44
N ARG A 241 -5.21 8.39 14.77
CA ARG A 241 -6.46 7.78 15.27
C ARG A 241 -6.33 6.26 15.43
N VAL A 242 -5.69 5.58 14.47
CA VAL A 242 -5.43 4.13 14.56
C VAL A 242 -4.45 3.82 15.70
N ARG A 243 -3.39 4.62 15.89
CA ARG A 243 -2.46 4.48 17.03
C ARG A 243 -3.18 4.60 18.37
N MET A 244 -4.03 5.61 18.54
CA MET A 244 -4.83 5.79 19.75
C MET A 244 -5.87 4.67 19.94
N LEU A 245 -6.46 4.16 18.84
CA LEU A 245 -7.33 2.99 18.88
C LEU A 245 -6.56 1.75 19.37
N HIS A 246 -5.33 1.52 18.89
CA HIS A 246 -4.48 0.41 19.32
C HIS A 246 -4.13 0.53 20.81
N ALA A 247 -3.67 1.70 21.26
CA ALA A 247 -3.40 1.96 22.68
C ALA A 247 -4.64 1.74 23.54
N SER A 248 -5.81 2.19 23.09
CA SER A 248 -7.09 1.94 23.78
C SER A 248 -7.46 0.46 23.89
N VAL A 249 -7.16 -0.33 22.87
CA VAL A 249 -7.33 -1.79 22.95
C VAL A 249 -6.35 -2.39 23.96
N ARG A 250 -5.07 -1.98 23.93
CA ARG A 250 -4.02 -2.49 24.83
C ARG A 250 -4.31 -2.19 26.30
N VAL A 251 -4.56 -0.93 26.63
CA VAL A 251 -4.90 -0.48 28.00
C VAL A 251 -6.12 -1.26 28.53
N ARG A 252 -7.17 -1.40 27.71
CA ARG A 252 -8.40 -2.09 28.15
C ARG A 252 -8.22 -3.59 28.29
N LEU A 253 -7.49 -4.26 27.39
CA LEU A 253 -7.19 -5.68 27.53
C LEU A 253 -6.26 -5.95 28.72
N GLY A 254 -5.32 -5.04 29.02
CA GLY A 254 -4.44 -5.15 30.19
C GLY A 254 -5.18 -5.17 31.53
N THR A 255 -6.40 -4.61 31.61
CA THR A 255 -7.23 -4.66 32.82
C THR A 255 -8.12 -5.89 32.92
N ARG A 256 -8.16 -6.76 31.89
CA ARG A 256 -9.07 -7.91 31.82
C ARG A 256 -8.39 -9.21 32.21
N GLN A 257 -9.02 -9.92 33.14
CA GLN A 257 -8.58 -11.27 33.53
C GLN A 257 -8.72 -12.32 32.42
N SER A 258 -9.50 -12.06 31.35
CA SER A 258 -9.73 -13.02 30.27
C SER A 258 -8.59 -13.12 29.26
N TYR A 259 -7.68 -12.15 29.21
CA TYR A 259 -6.58 -12.12 28.25
C TYR A 259 -5.29 -12.63 28.88
N ASP A 260 -4.71 -13.68 28.30
CA ASP A 260 -3.49 -14.31 28.81
C ASP A 260 -2.25 -13.60 28.23
N VAL A 261 -1.76 -12.59 28.94
CA VAL A 261 -0.55 -11.83 28.54
C VAL A 261 0.70 -12.72 28.51
N THR A 262 0.76 -13.77 29.32
CA THR A 262 1.92 -14.68 29.34
C THR A 262 1.95 -15.53 28.08
N ALA A 263 0.80 -16.09 27.68
CA ALA A 263 0.69 -16.91 26.48
C ALA A 263 0.72 -16.08 25.19
N ASP A 264 -0.03 -14.98 25.13
CA ASP A 264 -0.25 -14.21 23.90
C ASP A 264 0.71 -13.02 23.73
N GLY A 265 1.36 -12.57 24.81
CA GLY A 265 2.10 -11.29 24.86
C GLY A 265 1.18 -10.10 25.09
N LEU A 266 1.73 -8.90 25.25
CA LEU A 266 0.92 -7.68 25.30
C LEU A 266 0.12 -7.53 23.99
N ALA A 267 -1.14 -7.11 24.09
CA ALA A 267 -1.95 -6.91 22.90
C ALA A 267 -1.34 -5.80 22.01
N ILE A 268 -1.18 -6.07 20.72
CA ILE A 268 -0.63 -5.09 19.76
C ILE A 268 0.77 -4.65 20.21
N ASN A 269 1.62 -5.62 20.57
CA ASN A 269 3.00 -5.36 20.99
C ASN A 269 3.90 -4.99 19.78
N GLN A 270 5.16 -4.64 20.05
CA GLN A 270 6.12 -4.21 19.03
C GLN A 270 6.43 -5.30 17.99
N GLU A 271 6.44 -6.59 18.36
CA GLU A 271 6.57 -7.69 17.39
C GLU A 271 5.35 -7.72 16.44
N ASP A 272 4.13 -7.75 16.99
CA ASP A 272 2.89 -7.79 16.20
C ASP A 272 2.81 -6.60 15.24
N MET A 273 3.18 -5.40 15.71
CA MET A 273 3.18 -4.20 14.89
C MET A 273 4.22 -4.26 13.76
N LEU A 274 5.43 -4.78 14.02
CA LEU A 274 6.46 -4.96 12.99
C LEU A 274 6.12 -6.06 11.98
N ALA A 275 5.53 -7.16 12.42
CA ALA A 275 5.03 -8.22 11.53
C ALA A 275 3.89 -7.73 10.66
N THR A 276 3.00 -6.92 11.22
CA THR A 276 1.93 -6.26 10.47
C THR A 276 2.51 -5.24 9.49
N LEU A 277 3.52 -4.46 9.88
CA LEU A 277 4.24 -3.55 8.98
C LEU A 277 4.87 -4.31 7.80
N GLY A 278 5.56 -5.42 8.06
CA GLY A 278 6.12 -6.28 7.00
C GLY A 278 5.03 -6.87 6.09
N SER A 279 3.87 -7.19 6.66
CA SER A 279 2.70 -7.64 5.89
C SER A 279 2.14 -6.56 4.96
N PHE A 280 2.37 -5.27 5.23
CA PHE A 280 1.99 -4.17 4.35
C PHE A 280 3.12 -3.72 3.41
N ALA A 281 4.37 -3.75 3.87
CA ALA A 281 5.53 -3.24 3.16
C ALA A 281 6.22 -4.27 2.26
N ILE A 282 6.24 -5.54 2.67
CA ILE A 282 7.07 -6.60 2.06
C ILE A 282 6.21 -7.65 1.34
N ALA A 283 5.16 -8.17 1.99
CA ALA A 283 4.29 -9.18 1.37
C ALA A 283 3.71 -8.74 0.00
N PRO A 284 3.33 -7.46 -0.22
CA PRO A 284 2.95 -6.99 -1.55
C PRO A 284 4.08 -7.04 -2.58
N LEU A 285 5.32 -6.72 -2.20
CA LEU A 285 6.48 -6.84 -3.10
C LEU A 285 6.72 -8.31 -3.48
N TRP A 286 6.63 -9.23 -2.52
CA TRP A 286 6.74 -10.67 -2.80
C TRP A 286 5.64 -11.17 -3.73
N SER A 287 4.40 -10.72 -3.47
CA SER A 287 3.23 -11.07 -4.28
C SER A 287 3.33 -10.55 -5.71
N LEU A 288 3.79 -9.31 -5.90
CA LEU A 288 4.03 -8.72 -7.23
C LEU A 288 5.05 -9.55 -8.01
N ARG A 289 6.17 -9.95 -7.37
CA ARG A 289 7.17 -10.84 -8.00
C ARG A 289 6.56 -12.18 -8.41
N ARG A 290 5.71 -12.79 -7.57
CA ARG A 290 4.98 -14.04 -7.92
C ARG A 290 3.97 -13.86 -9.03
N MET A 291 3.34 -12.69 -9.15
CA MET A 291 2.50 -12.32 -10.29
C MET A 291 3.31 -12.01 -11.58
N GLY A 292 4.64 -12.05 -11.52
CA GLY A 292 5.53 -11.75 -12.63
C GLY A 292 5.72 -10.25 -12.89
N ILE A 293 5.42 -9.41 -11.90
CA ILE A 293 5.63 -7.95 -11.92
C ILE A 293 6.89 -7.66 -11.10
N ARG A 294 7.93 -7.14 -11.75
CA ARG A 294 9.18 -6.74 -11.10
C ARG A 294 9.25 -5.22 -11.05
N LEU A 295 9.41 -4.70 -9.83
CA LEU A 295 9.67 -3.29 -9.56
C LEU A 295 11.16 -3.01 -9.71
N THR A 296 11.53 -1.75 -9.94
CA THR A 296 12.93 -1.34 -9.84
C THR A 296 13.36 -1.26 -8.36
N CYS A 297 14.67 -1.28 -8.09
CA CYS A 297 15.19 -1.15 -6.73
C CYS A 297 14.72 0.15 -6.06
N GLU A 298 14.60 1.22 -6.84
CA GLU A 298 14.11 2.53 -6.41
C GLU A 298 12.61 2.48 -6.08
N GLU A 299 11.80 1.80 -6.91
CA GLU A 299 10.36 1.60 -6.63
C GLU A 299 10.16 0.79 -5.35
N GLU A 300 10.91 -0.32 -5.17
CA GLU A 300 10.83 -1.14 -3.96
C GLU A 300 11.24 -0.35 -2.71
N SER A 301 12.33 0.40 -2.79
CA SER A 301 12.85 1.22 -1.68
C SER A 301 11.91 2.38 -1.35
N ALA A 302 11.32 3.05 -2.34
CA ALA A 302 10.32 4.09 -2.13
C ALA A 302 9.05 3.53 -1.45
N TYR A 303 8.60 2.34 -1.89
CA TYR A 303 7.44 1.66 -1.29
C TYR A 303 7.69 1.26 0.17
N VAL A 304 8.86 0.70 0.48
CA VAL A 304 9.24 0.38 1.87
C VAL A 304 9.40 1.65 2.71
N ALA A 305 9.92 2.74 2.14
CA ALA A 305 10.10 4.00 2.84
C ALA A 305 8.77 4.67 3.26
N VAL A 306 7.74 4.68 2.40
CA VAL A 306 6.42 5.20 2.80
C VAL A 306 5.82 4.37 3.93
N TRP A 307 5.96 3.04 3.90
CA TRP A 307 5.48 2.20 4.99
C TRP A 307 6.28 2.38 6.28
N ARG A 308 7.59 2.56 6.21
CA ARG A 308 8.41 2.95 7.37
C ARG A 308 7.92 4.25 8.01
N TYR A 309 7.57 5.24 7.19
CA TYR A 309 7.00 6.52 7.63
C TYR A 309 5.66 6.33 8.34
N ILE A 310 4.78 5.49 7.78
CA ILE A 310 3.50 5.11 8.40
C ILE A 310 3.74 4.36 9.72
N GLY A 311 4.68 3.42 9.76
CA GLY A 311 5.04 2.65 10.94
C GLY A 311 5.48 3.53 12.12
N TYR A 312 6.23 4.60 11.84
CA TYR A 312 6.60 5.60 12.85
C TYR A 312 5.35 6.26 13.47
N TYR A 313 4.41 6.73 12.64
CA TYR A 313 3.18 7.33 13.15
C TYR A 313 2.22 6.36 13.81
N LEU A 314 2.34 5.06 13.55
CA LEU A 314 1.59 4.01 14.23
C LEU A 314 2.21 3.59 15.57
N GLY A 315 3.36 4.15 15.96
CA GLY A 315 4.00 3.88 17.27
C GLY A 315 4.99 2.73 17.28
N ILE A 316 5.50 2.30 16.11
CA ILE A 316 6.58 1.32 16.04
C ILE A 316 7.88 1.98 16.50
N SER A 317 8.66 1.26 17.30
CA SER A 317 9.93 1.70 17.86
C SER A 317 10.86 2.31 16.80
N PRO A 318 11.29 3.58 16.97
CA PRO A 318 12.23 4.25 16.08
C PRO A 318 13.52 3.45 15.86
N LEU A 319 14.06 2.85 16.93
CA LEU A 319 15.27 2.02 16.86
C LEU A 319 15.11 0.84 15.90
N ARG A 320 13.95 0.18 15.92
CA ARG A 320 13.66 -0.98 15.06
C ARG A 320 13.42 -0.55 13.61
N LEU A 321 12.72 0.57 13.40
CA LEU A 321 12.54 1.13 12.06
C LEU A 321 13.88 1.56 11.44
N GLU A 322 14.73 2.20 12.22
CA GLU A 322 16.10 2.53 11.81
C GLU A 322 16.86 1.27 11.43
N GLN A 323 16.93 0.30 12.35
CA GLN A 323 17.73 -0.91 12.17
C GLN A 323 17.30 -1.74 10.96
N TYR A 324 16.00 -1.88 10.68
CA TYR A 324 15.50 -2.84 9.69
C TYR A 324 14.89 -2.23 8.43
N TYR A 325 14.49 -0.96 8.46
CA TYR A 325 13.79 -0.32 7.34
C TYR A 325 14.57 0.84 6.72
N THR A 326 15.79 1.17 7.16
CA THR A 326 16.60 2.26 6.57
C THR A 326 17.84 1.75 5.81
N GLY A 327 18.44 2.60 4.98
CA GLY A 327 19.64 2.31 4.21
C GLY A 327 19.41 1.53 2.91
N ALA A 328 20.48 1.32 2.15
CA ALA A 328 20.44 0.75 0.79
C ALA A 328 19.85 -0.67 0.75
N SER A 329 20.16 -1.50 1.76
CA SER A 329 19.65 -2.87 1.86
C SER A 329 18.34 -2.98 2.65
N SER A 330 17.60 -1.88 2.84
CA SER A 330 16.38 -1.88 3.67
C SER A 330 15.32 -2.89 3.22
N VAL A 331 15.10 -3.05 1.91
CA VAL A 331 14.14 -4.03 1.37
C VAL A 331 14.56 -5.47 1.72
N SER A 332 15.85 -5.78 1.58
CA SER A 332 16.43 -7.08 1.91
C SER A 332 16.34 -7.37 3.42
N ARG A 333 16.77 -6.41 4.25
CA ARG A 333 16.70 -6.51 5.73
C ARG A 333 15.28 -6.70 6.22
N ALA A 334 14.35 -5.85 5.78
CA ALA A 334 12.95 -5.95 6.14
C ALA A 334 12.31 -7.26 5.67
N SER A 335 12.74 -7.80 4.52
CA SER A 335 12.30 -9.11 4.03
C SER A 335 12.75 -10.26 4.93
N LYS A 336 14.02 -10.27 5.36
CA LYS A 336 14.55 -11.28 6.28
C LYS A 336 13.88 -11.19 7.66
N LEU A 337 13.74 -9.98 8.20
CA LEU A 337 13.01 -9.74 9.45
C LEU A 337 11.57 -10.23 9.35
N PHE A 338 10.86 -9.92 8.26
CA PHE A 338 9.47 -10.36 8.06
C PHE A 338 9.34 -11.89 8.03
N ALA A 339 10.29 -12.60 7.39
CA ALA A 339 10.31 -14.05 7.39
C ALA A 339 10.55 -14.63 8.80
N CYS A 340 11.49 -14.05 9.57
CA CYS A 340 11.78 -14.46 10.94
C CYS A 340 10.57 -14.28 11.86
N MET A 341 9.92 -13.11 11.82
CA MET A 341 8.70 -12.86 12.61
C MET A 341 7.53 -13.75 12.16
N THR A 342 7.41 -14.04 10.86
CA THR A 342 6.37 -14.98 10.36
C THR A 342 6.57 -16.36 10.96
N MET A 343 7.81 -16.85 11.02
CA MET A 343 8.13 -18.12 11.67
C MET A 343 7.82 -18.11 13.16
N HIS A 344 8.10 -17.01 13.86
CA HIS A 344 7.87 -16.90 15.29
C HIS A 344 6.38 -16.73 15.66
N LEU A 345 5.61 -16.06 14.80
CA LEU A 345 4.18 -15.81 15.02
C LEU A 345 3.28 -16.97 14.58
N PHE A 346 3.68 -17.73 13.57
CA PHE A 346 2.87 -18.82 13.07
C PHE A 346 3.17 -20.10 13.84
N ASP A 347 2.13 -20.64 14.47
CA ASP A 347 2.16 -22.00 15.00
C ASP A 347 1.99 -22.98 13.82
N LEU A 348 3.09 -23.23 13.12
CA LEU A 348 3.12 -24.06 11.93
C LEU A 348 3.41 -25.50 12.33
N PRO A 349 2.43 -26.43 12.26
CA PRO A 349 2.66 -27.81 12.67
C PRO A 349 3.82 -28.42 11.89
N SER A 350 4.70 -29.13 12.60
CA SER A 350 5.93 -29.71 12.05
C SER A 350 5.67 -30.83 11.03
N SER A 351 4.42 -31.33 10.93
CA SER A 351 4.00 -32.30 9.93
C SER A 351 2.72 -31.84 9.22
N SER A 352 2.72 -31.94 7.88
CA SER A 352 1.56 -31.69 7.00
C SER A 352 0.41 -32.71 7.17
N ALA A 353 0.48 -33.57 8.20
CA ALA A 353 -0.39 -34.72 8.39
C ALA A 353 -1.65 -34.43 9.21
N GLN A 354 -1.76 -33.27 9.86
CA GLN A 354 -3.02 -32.89 10.50
C GLN A 354 -3.99 -32.37 9.44
N THR A 355 -4.92 -33.24 9.05
CA THR A 355 -6.06 -32.92 8.19
C THR A 355 -7.07 -32.06 8.95
N VAL A 356 -6.71 -30.81 9.20
CA VAL A 356 -7.66 -29.79 9.69
C VAL A 356 -8.64 -29.50 8.55
N ASP A 357 -9.96 -29.60 8.81
CA ASP A 357 -10.96 -29.18 7.82
C ASP A 357 -10.71 -27.69 7.50
N PRO A 358 -10.37 -27.33 6.24
CA PRO A 358 -10.05 -25.95 5.90
C PRO A 358 -11.14 -24.96 6.31
N ARG A 359 -12.41 -25.39 6.35
CA ARG A 359 -13.57 -24.55 6.75
C ARG A 359 -13.53 -24.08 8.20
N THR A 360 -12.76 -24.77 9.04
CA THR A 360 -12.62 -24.44 10.46
C THR A 360 -11.54 -23.39 10.70
N THR A 361 -10.67 -23.14 9.72
CA THR A 361 -9.57 -22.18 9.81
C THR A 361 -10.08 -20.74 9.84
N ASN A 362 -9.35 -19.86 10.53
CA ASN A 362 -9.66 -18.43 10.55
C ASN A 362 -9.49 -17.81 9.15
N THR A 363 -8.52 -18.30 8.37
CA THR A 363 -8.31 -17.92 6.98
C THR A 363 -9.53 -18.19 6.11
N TYR A 364 -10.13 -19.37 6.20
CA TYR A 364 -11.35 -19.67 5.45
C TYR A 364 -12.52 -18.77 5.87
N ARG A 365 -12.72 -18.55 7.17
CA ARG A 365 -13.78 -17.68 7.68
C ARG A 365 -13.63 -16.26 7.15
N LEU A 366 -12.42 -15.71 7.17
CA LEU A 366 -12.11 -14.42 6.59
C LEU A 366 -12.42 -14.38 5.09
N LEU A 367 -11.91 -15.33 4.30
CA LEU A 367 -12.14 -15.36 2.85
C LEU A 367 -13.62 -15.58 2.50
N SER A 368 -14.36 -16.30 3.35
CA SER A 368 -15.81 -16.43 3.22
C SER A 368 -16.50 -15.09 3.40
N ALA A 369 -15.99 -14.19 4.23
CA ALA A 369 -16.57 -12.87 4.43
C ALA A 369 -16.53 -12.03 3.16
N VAL A 370 -15.47 -12.11 2.35
CA VAL A 370 -15.34 -11.35 1.08
C VAL A 370 -15.98 -12.04 -0.14
N THR A 371 -16.33 -13.33 -0.02
CA THR A 371 -16.87 -14.11 -1.14
C THR A 371 -18.18 -13.52 -1.69
N GLY A 372 -18.26 -13.40 -3.02
CA GLY A 372 -19.44 -12.89 -3.72
C GLY A 372 -19.65 -11.38 -3.61
N ARG A 373 -18.66 -10.62 -3.11
CA ARG A 373 -18.77 -9.16 -2.95
C ARG A 373 -18.07 -8.37 -4.06
N PRO A 374 -18.37 -7.07 -4.23
CA PRO A 374 -17.68 -6.19 -5.16
C PRO A 374 -16.16 -6.07 -4.90
N PRO A 375 -15.36 -5.61 -5.88
CA PRO A 375 -15.76 -5.13 -7.21
C PRO A 375 -16.07 -6.25 -8.22
N ARG A 376 -15.58 -7.46 -7.97
CA ARG A 376 -15.84 -8.63 -8.80
C ARG A 376 -16.31 -9.77 -7.89
N PRO A 377 -17.58 -10.22 -7.98
CA PRO A 377 -18.09 -11.30 -7.14
C PRO A 377 -17.41 -12.61 -7.54
N MET A 378 -16.45 -13.04 -6.73
CA MET A 378 -15.71 -14.29 -6.92
C MET A 378 -16.12 -15.35 -5.90
N PRO A 379 -16.10 -16.64 -6.28
CA PRO A 379 -16.42 -17.72 -5.36
C PRO A 379 -15.25 -17.97 -4.38
N ILE A 380 -15.52 -18.64 -3.26
CA ILE A 380 -14.54 -18.91 -2.21
C ILE A 380 -13.34 -19.70 -2.73
N GLU A 381 -13.55 -20.62 -3.67
CA GLU A 381 -12.50 -21.43 -4.30
C GLU A 381 -11.48 -20.56 -5.03
N TYR A 382 -11.92 -19.44 -5.61
CA TYR A 382 -11.02 -18.49 -6.28
C TYR A 382 -10.15 -17.73 -5.27
N HIS A 383 -10.74 -17.30 -4.15
CA HIS A 383 -10.00 -16.64 -3.07
C HIS A 383 -8.96 -17.57 -2.44
N LEU A 384 -9.34 -18.83 -2.16
CA LEU A 384 -8.43 -19.86 -1.66
C LEU A 384 -7.29 -20.16 -2.64
N ALA A 385 -7.62 -20.27 -3.94
CA ALA A 385 -6.63 -20.48 -4.99
C ALA A 385 -5.65 -19.31 -5.13
N THR A 386 -6.14 -18.07 -5.01
CA THR A 386 -5.31 -16.85 -5.04
C THR A 386 -4.39 -16.79 -3.83
N CYS A 387 -4.92 -17.10 -2.64
CA CYS A 387 -4.16 -17.22 -1.40
C CYS A 387 -3.02 -18.24 -1.55
N ARG A 388 -3.34 -19.46 -2.00
CA ARG A 388 -2.33 -20.50 -2.24
C ARG A 388 -1.28 -20.10 -3.28
N PHE A 389 -1.68 -19.44 -4.37
CA PHE A 389 -0.75 -18.97 -5.41
C PHE A 389 0.25 -17.94 -4.87
N LEU A 390 -0.22 -16.99 -4.06
CA LEU A 390 0.63 -15.93 -3.52
C LEU A 390 1.49 -16.41 -2.35
N LEU A 391 0.98 -17.28 -1.49
CA LEU A 391 1.76 -17.85 -0.39
C LEU A 391 2.78 -18.88 -0.91
N GLY A 392 2.46 -19.58 -1.99
CA GLY A 392 3.23 -20.74 -2.43
C GLY A 392 2.75 -22.03 -1.78
N ASP A 393 2.98 -23.17 -2.44
CA ASP A 393 2.43 -24.45 -1.98
C ASP A 393 2.96 -24.84 -0.60
N GLY A 394 4.24 -24.58 -0.30
CA GLY A 394 4.88 -25.02 0.93
C GLY A 394 4.25 -24.36 2.15
N LEU A 395 4.17 -23.03 2.14
CA LEU A 395 3.49 -22.28 3.20
C LEU A 395 1.99 -22.60 3.21
N ALA A 396 1.33 -22.64 2.05
CA ALA A 396 -0.11 -22.91 1.96
C ALA A 396 -0.51 -24.27 2.55
N ASP A 397 0.30 -25.31 2.34
CA ASP A 397 0.08 -26.64 2.92
C ASP A 397 0.19 -26.60 4.46
N ARG A 398 1.19 -25.90 5.00
CA ARG A 398 1.34 -25.72 6.46
C ARG A 398 0.17 -24.92 7.06
N LEU A 399 -0.42 -24.02 6.28
CA LEU A 399 -1.62 -23.26 6.65
C LEU A 399 -2.94 -24.00 6.38
N SER A 400 -2.89 -25.28 6.00
CA SER A 400 -4.07 -26.11 5.71
C SER A 400 -4.97 -25.54 4.61
N LEU A 401 -4.40 -24.85 3.61
CA LEU A 401 -5.14 -24.35 2.46
C LEU A 401 -5.38 -25.48 1.45
N PRO A 402 -6.61 -25.65 0.95
CA PRO A 402 -6.92 -26.74 0.04
C PRO A 402 -6.17 -26.59 -1.30
N PRO A 403 -5.91 -27.72 -1.99
CA PRO A 403 -5.29 -27.68 -3.31
C PRO A 403 -6.20 -27.00 -4.33
N THR A 404 -5.59 -26.31 -5.28
CA THR A 404 -6.31 -25.57 -6.33
C THR A 404 -6.77 -26.50 -7.45
N SER A 405 -8.06 -26.48 -7.78
CA SER A 405 -8.59 -27.23 -8.93
C SER A 405 -7.98 -26.74 -10.26
N THR A 406 -7.84 -27.61 -11.25
CA THR A 406 -7.28 -27.27 -12.58
C THR A 406 -8.05 -26.13 -13.24
N ARG A 407 -9.38 -26.11 -13.13
CA ARG A 407 -10.23 -25.03 -13.67
C ARG A 407 -9.91 -23.69 -13.02
N THR A 408 -9.87 -23.64 -11.69
CA THR A 408 -9.57 -22.41 -10.95
C THR A 408 -8.15 -21.94 -11.20
N LYS A 409 -7.19 -22.87 -11.34
CA LYS A 409 -5.80 -22.58 -11.69
C LYS A 409 -5.72 -21.84 -13.03
N TRP A 410 -6.41 -22.32 -14.07
CA TRP A 410 -6.45 -21.65 -15.37
C TRP A 410 -7.12 -20.27 -15.30
N GLN A 411 -8.20 -20.13 -14.54
CA GLN A 411 -8.85 -18.84 -14.31
C GLN A 411 -7.90 -17.83 -13.66
N LEU A 412 -7.14 -18.27 -12.65
CA LEU A 412 -6.16 -17.45 -11.96
C LEU A 412 -4.99 -17.05 -12.86
N VAL A 413 -4.41 -18.01 -13.60
CA VAL A 413 -3.31 -17.73 -14.55
C VAL A 413 -3.75 -16.69 -15.58
N ARG A 414 -4.97 -16.81 -16.11
CA ARG A 414 -5.54 -15.83 -17.04
C ARG A 414 -5.73 -14.45 -16.38
N ALA A 415 -6.20 -14.41 -15.14
CA ALA A 415 -6.39 -13.15 -14.41
C ALA A 415 -5.05 -12.44 -14.14
N VAL A 416 -4.06 -13.17 -13.63
CA VAL A 416 -2.71 -12.64 -13.40
C VAL A 416 -2.06 -12.16 -14.71
N TRP A 417 -2.21 -12.92 -15.80
CA TRP A 417 -1.71 -12.50 -17.11
C TRP A 417 -2.36 -11.20 -17.58
N LEU A 418 -3.67 -11.04 -17.39
CA LEU A 418 -4.38 -9.81 -17.76
C LEU A 418 -3.92 -8.62 -16.90
N GLU A 419 -3.82 -8.80 -15.59
CA GLU A 419 -3.33 -7.77 -14.66
C GLU A 419 -1.90 -7.33 -15.00
N ARG A 420 -1.02 -8.27 -15.31
CA ARG A 420 0.35 -7.99 -15.75
C ARG A 420 0.36 -7.27 -17.11
N SER A 421 -0.50 -7.68 -18.03
CA SER A 421 -0.59 -7.07 -19.36
C SER A 421 -1.03 -5.62 -19.29
N LEU A 422 -1.96 -5.27 -18.38
CA LEU A 422 -2.37 -3.88 -18.16
C LEU A 422 -1.20 -3.00 -17.72
N VAL A 423 -0.37 -3.49 -16.79
CA VAL A 423 0.81 -2.75 -16.31
C VAL A 423 1.86 -2.61 -17.41
N LEU A 424 2.12 -3.67 -18.18
CA LEU A 424 3.10 -3.65 -19.27
C LEU A 424 2.64 -2.76 -20.42
N PHE A 425 1.35 -2.82 -20.79
CA PHE A 425 0.80 -2.02 -21.88
C PHE A 425 1.01 -0.52 -21.65
N GLY A 426 0.74 -0.04 -20.42
CA GLY A 426 0.99 1.36 -20.06
C GLY A 426 2.44 1.79 -20.13
N ARG A 427 3.40 0.87 -20.06
CA ARG A 427 4.84 1.18 -20.24
C ARG A 427 5.22 1.37 -21.71
N TYR A 428 4.49 0.79 -22.65
CA TYR A 428 4.90 0.73 -24.06
C TYR A 428 3.97 1.45 -25.03
N TYR A 429 2.71 1.69 -24.68
CA TYR A 429 1.71 2.22 -25.61
C TYR A 429 1.79 3.74 -25.80
N ARG A 430 1.34 4.54 -24.82
CA ARG A 430 1.47 6.02 -24.83
C ARG A 430 1.63 6.53 -23.40
N SER A 431 2.37 7.63 -23.23
CA SER A 431 2.72 8.21 -21.92
C SER A 431 1.47 8.54 -21.07
N GLY A 432 0.42 9.11 -21.69
CA GLY A 432 -0.82 9.47 -20.99
C GLY A 432 -1.67 8.28 -20.53
N TRP A 433 -1.51 7.09 -21.13
CA TRP A 433 -2.38 5.95 -20.81
C TRP A 433 -2.16 5.42 -19.40
N GLU A 434 -0.90 5.35 -18.95
CA GLU A 434 -0.59 4.90 -17.59
C GLU A 434 -1.15 5.89 -16.55
N VAL A 435 -1.08 7.19 -16.83
CA VAL A 435 -1.67 8.23 -15.98
C VAL A 435 -3.19 8.04 -15.89
N GLU A 436 -3.88 7.91 -17.02
CA GLU A 436 -5.31 7.66 -17.07
C GLU A 436 -5.70 6.36 -16.34
N ARG A 437 -4.93 5.29 -16.51
CA ARG A 437 -5.16 4.01 -15.82
C ARG A 437 -5.02 4.16 -14.31
N VAL A 438 -3.95 4.80 -13.84
CA VAL A 438 -3.68 4.98 -12.41
C VAL A 438 -4.75 5.88 -11.78
N LEU A 439 -5.11 6.99 -12.43
CA LEU A 439 -6.18 7.88 -11.97
C LEU A 439 -7.53 7.16 -11.92
N SER A 440 -7.91 6.46 -13.00
CA SER A 440 -9.16 5.71 -13.07
C SER A 440 -9.23 4.62 -12.01
N THR A 441 -8.11 3.92 -11.75
CA THR A 441 -8.03 2.87 -10.73
C THR A 441 -8.11 3.46 -9.32
N ARG A 442 -7.42 4.58 -9.06
CA ARG A 442 -7.48 5.31 -7.78
C ARG A 442 -8.92 5.71 -7.46
N LEU A 443 -9.61 6.33 -8.42
CA LEU A 443 -11.02 6.71 -8.28
C LEU A 443 -11.92 5.50 -8.07
N LEU A 444 -11.77 4.45 -8.90
CA LEU A 444 -12.58 3.23 -8.82
C LEU A 444 -12.45 2.54 -7.45
N VAL A 445 -11.23 2.39 -6.93
CA VAL A 445 -11.01 1.75 -5.62
C VAL A 445 -11.59 2.60 -4.50
N SER A 446 -11.29 3.90 -4.47
CA SER A 446 -11.83 4.80 -3.45
C SER A 446 -13.35 4.82 -3.45
N MET A 447 -13.96 4.83 -4.65
CA MET A 447 -15.41 4.72 -4.83
C MET A 447 -15.98 3.44 -4.25
N VAL A 448 -15.41 2.28 -4.60
CA VAL A 448 -15.90 0.98 -4.11
C VAL A 448 -15.85 0.94 -2.60
N VAL A 449 -14.75 1.40 -1.99
CA VAL A 449 -14.62 1.41 -0.52
C VAL A 449 -15.65 2.35 0.11
N CYS A 450 -15.77 3.59 -0.37
CA CYS A 450 -16.73 4.55 0.17
C CYS A 450 -18.18 4.06 0.04
N TRP A 451 -18.58 3.51 -1.12
CA TRP A 451 -19.93 2.98 -1.31
C TRP A 451 -20.21 1.76 -0.45
N GLN A 452 -19.26 0.83 -0.31
CA GLN A 452 -19.43 -0.35 0.54
C GLN A 452 -19.46 0.02 2.04
N LEU A 453 -18.94 1.19 2.42
CA LEU A 453 -19.09 1.77 3.75
C LEU A 453 -20.37 2.62 3.92
N GLY A 454 -21.25 2.68 2.90
CA GLY A 454 -22.49 3.44 2.94
C GLY A 454 -22.29 4.95 2.71
N VAL A 455 -21.31 5.34 1.88
CA VAL A 455 -20.95 6.75 1.59
C VAL A 455 -20.46 7.48 2.84
N ARG A 456 -19.96 6.73 3.81
CA ARG A 456 -19.44 7.24 5.08
C ARG A 456 -17.95 6.93 5.18
N ARG A 457 -17.22 7.83 5.83
CA ARG A 457 -15.82 7.61 6.18
C ARG A 457 -15.72 7.12 7.62
N THR A 458 -14.88 6.12 7.86
CA THR A 458 -14.56 5.73 9.23
C THR A 458 -13.76 6.83 9.93
N ARG A 459 -14.15 7.12 11.18
CA ARG A 459 -13.43 8.03 12.08
C ARG A 459 -12.50 7.28 13.03
N PHE A 460 -12.38 5.95 12.89
CA PHE A 460 -11.55 5.09 13.75
C PHE A 460 -11.78 5.32 15.25
N THR A 461 -13.03 5.61 15.63
CA THR A 461 -13.41 5.86 17.03
C THR A 461 -13.08 4.67 17.91
N ILE A 462 -12.84 4.92 19.19
CA ILE A 462 -12.70 3.86 20.20
C ILE A 462 -13.96 3.02 20.19
N LYS A 463 -13.86 1.69 20.28
CA LYS A 463 -15.04 0.82 20.15
C LYS A 463 -15.32 0.01 21.39
N ALA A 464 -16.61 -0.23 21.63
CA ALA A 464 -17.06 -1.06 22.73
C ALA A 464 -16.73 -2.52 22.46
N PHE A 465 -16.27 -3.23 23.48
CA PHE A 465 -16.14 -4.68 23.48
C PHE A 465 -16.17 -5.20 24.93
N GLY A 466 -16.64 -6.43 25.15
CA GLY A 466 -16.82 -7.00 26.49
C GLY A 466 -17.93 -6.30 27.31
N ALA A 467 -17.63 -5.98 28.58
CA ALA A 467 -18.57 -5.36 29.52
C ALA A 467 -19.13 -4.00 29.05
N ASP A 468 -18.40 -3.28 28.19
CA ASP A 468 -18.86 -2.02 27.61
C ASP A 468 -20.06 -2.18 26.67
N MET A 469 -20.33 -3.39 26.18
CA MET A 469 -21.54 -3.68 25.40
C MET A 469 -22.81 -3.64 26.25
N ALA A 470 -22.69 -3.69 27.59
CA ALA A 470 -23.81 -3.58 28.52
C ALA A 470 -24.07 -2.12 28.95
N LEU A 471 -23.13 -1.20 28.70
CA LEU A 471 -23.33 0.23 28.94
C LEU A 471 -24.17 0.82 27.79
N PRO A 472 -25.09 1.76 28.08
CA PRO A 472 -25.83 2.45 27.03
C PRO A 472 -24.82 3.09 26.09
N THR A 473 -24.83 2.64 24.84
CA THR A 473 -24.03 3.26 23.78
C THR A 473 -24.43 4.72 23.77
N VAL A 474 -23.48 5.64 23.99
CA VAL A 474 -23.73 7.05 23.71
C VAL A 474 -24.21 7.06 22.27
N GLN A 475 -25.49 7.43 22.06
CA GLN A 475 -25.98 7.65 20.71
C GLN A 475 -25.10 8.73 20.14
N VAL A 476 -24.19 8.33 19.27
CA VAL A 476 -23.47 9.24 18.41
C VAL A 476 -24.60 9.96 17.67
N GLN A 477 -24.81 11.24 17.99
CA GLN A 477 -25.58 12.12 17.12
C GLN A 477 -25.09 11.83 15.71
N ASP A 478 -26.04 11.44 14.87
CA ASP A 478 -25.82 10.72 13.63
C ASP A 478 -24.49 11.06 12.98
N GLU A 479 -23.74 9.99 12.70
CA GLU A 479 -22.66 9.92 11.73
C GLU A 479 -22.83 11.03 10.68
N VAL A 480 -22.07 12.13 10.83
CA VAL A 480 -22.20 13.28 9.93
C VAL A 480 -22.12 12.73 8.51
N GLU A 481 -23.16 13.01 7.72
CA GLU A 481 -23.16 12.87 6.28
C GLU A 481 -22.11 13.88 5.77
N VAL A 482 -20.84 13.52 5.91
CA VAL A 482 -19.75 14.28 5.32
C VAL A 482 -19.93 14.02 3.84
N GLU A 483 -20.57 14.97 3.17
CA GLU A 483 -20.55 15.14 1.72
C GLU A 483 -19.14 14.73 1.29
N THR A 484 -19.02 13.53 0.69
CA THR A 484 -17.73 12.87 0.54
C THR A 484 -17.04 13.51 -0.65
N LYS A 485 -16.57 14.74 -0.46
CA LYS A 485 -15.61 15.40 -1.33
C LYS A 485 -14.30 14.67 -1.11
N ILE A 486 -14.09 13.60 -1.87
CA ILE A 486 -12.79 12.96 -1.95
C ILE A 486 -11.89 13.98 -2.63
N GLN A 487 -11.15 14.77 -1.85
CA GLN A 487 -10.05 15.55 -2.39
C GLN A 487 -9.01 14.56 -2.88
N VAL A 488 -8.92 14.40 -4.20
CA VAL A 488 -7.85 13.66 -4.86
C VAL A 488 -6.78 14.72 -5.19
N PRO A 489 -5.74 14.92 -4.37
CA PRO A 489 -4.66 15.82 -4.75
C PRO A 489 -4.02 15.31 -6.06
N MET A 490 -4.14 16.15 -7.09
CA MET A 490 -3.67 15.91 -8.45
C MET A 490 -2.24 16.45 -8.61
N LYS A 491 -1.30 15.96 -7.81
CA LYS A 491 0.14 16.20 -8.05
C LYS A 491 0.88 14.89 -8.08
N ILE A 492 0.83 14.23 -9.23
CA ILE A 492 1.79 13.19 -9.58
C ILE A 492 2.89 13.88 -10.39
N THR A 493 3.92 14.39 -9.72
CA THR A 493 5.15 14.84 -10.39
C THR A 493 6.02 13.63 -10.70
N TYR A 494 6.17 13.31 -11.99
CA TYR A 494 7.21 12.41 -12.50
C TYR A 494 8.14 13.16 -13.47
N ASP A 495 9.33 12.59 -13.59
CA ASP A 495 10.60 13.13 -14.09
C ASP A 495 10.54 14.00 -15.36
N ASP A 496 11.19 15.16 -15.27
CA ASP A 496 11.29 16.31 -16.20
C ASP A 496 11.99 15.98 -17.55
N LYS A 497 12.33 14.69 -17.78
CA LYS A 497 12.99 14.22 -19.00
C LYS A 497 12.02 13.92 -20.14
N SER A 498 10.77 13.58 -19.85
CA SER A 498 9.76 13.33 -20.90
C SER A 498 9.18 14.64 -21.45
N GLN A 499 8.94 15.64 -20.59
CA GLN A 499 8.43 16.95 -20.99
C GLN A 499 9.38 17.72 -21.92
N ARG A 500 10.71 17.61 -21.72
CA ARG A 500 11.70 18.22 -22.62
C ARG A 500 11.69 17.64 -24.03
N LEU A 501 11.44 16.33 -24.16
CA LEU A 501 11.36 15.69 -25.49
C LEU A 501 10.05 16.07 -26.18
N ASP A 502 8.95 16.21 -25.43
CA ASP A 502 7.65 16.64 -25.97
C ASP A 502 7.67 18.13 -26.38
N GLU A 503 8.37 19.01 -25.64
CA GLU A 503 8.56 20.42 -26.02
C GLU A 503 9.48 20.58 -27.24
N GLU A 504 10.53 19.77 -27.40
CA GLU A 504 11.39 19.80 -28.58
C GLU A 504 10.69 19.23 -29.82
N VAL A 505 9.87 18.19 -29.68
CA VAL A 505 9.09 17.60 -30.78
C VAL A 505 7.91 18.50 -31.19
N ASN A 506 7.22 19.15 -30.23
CA ASN A 506 6.16 20.11 -30.55
C ASN A 506 6.70 21.39 -31.21
N ASN A 507 7.85 21.91 -30.77
CA ASN A 507 8.50 23.06 -31.43
C ASN A 507 9.02 22.74 -32.84
N MET A 508 9.33 21.48 -33.15
CA MET A 508 9.67 21.06 -34.51
C MET A 508 8.43 20.95 -35.42
N ASN A 509 7.29 20.47 -34.88
CA ASN A 509 6.04 20.35 -35.63
C ASN A 509 5.37 21.72 -35.88
N GLU A 510 5.39 22.65 -34.91
CA GLU A 510 4.84 24.00 -35.11
C GLU A 510 5.59 24.78 -36.20
N LYS A 511 6.92 24.62 -36.28
CA LYS A 511 7.72 25.24 -37.35
C LYS A 511 7.49 24.62 -38.74
N GLN A 512 7.02 23.37 -38.82
CA GLN A 512 6.61 22.75 -40.09
C GLN A 512 5.20 23.20 -40.50
N ILE A 513 4.29 23.38 -39.55
CA ILE A 513 2.91 23.83 -39.79
C ILE A 513 2.88 25.31 -40.21
N GLU A 514 3.66 26.19 -39.59
CA GLU A 514 3.79 27.59 -40.02
C GLU A 514 4.35 27.71 -41.46
N HIS A 515 5.23 26.78 -41.87
CA HIS A 515 5.80 26.83 -43.22
C HIS A 515 4.83 26.34 -44.31
N GLU A 516 3.83 25.53 -43.98
CA GLU A 516 2.76 25.10 -44.88
C GLU A 516 1.58 26.09 -44.91
N GLU A 517 1.23 26.73 -43.79
CA GLU A 517 0.16 27.76 -43.75
C GLU A 517 0.53 29.03 -44.54
N ILE A 518 1.83 29.42 -44.58
CA ILE A 518 2.30 30.55 -45.37
C ILE A 518 2.17 30.27 -46.88
N LYS A 519 2.28 29.00 -47.32
CA LYS A 519 2.05 28.61 -48.73
C LYS A 519 0.57 28.54 -49.11
N HIS A 520 -0.31 28.29 -48.16
CA HIS A 520 -1.76 28.19 -48.41
C HIS A 520 -2.44 29.57 -48.42
N LYS A 521 -1.92 30.56 -47.67
CA LYS A 521 -2.45 31.93 -47.62
C LYS A 521 -2.15 32.80 -48.84
N GLU A 522 -1.27 32.40 -49.75
CA GLU A 522 -1.03 33.13 -51.02
C GLU A 522 -1.99 32.73 -52.16
N LYS A 523 -2.95 31.80 -51.93
CA LYS A 523 -3.79 31.25 -53.02
C LYS A 523 -5.30 31.45 -52.90
N GLU A 524 -5.81 31.99 -51.80
CA GLU A 524 -7.24 32.23 -51.61
C GLU A 524 -7.51 33.67 -51.17
N ASP A 525 -7.26 34.60 -52.10
CA ASP A 525 -7.80 35.95 -52.03
C ASP A 525 -8.70 36.16 -53.25
N LYS A 526 -9.98 35.77 -53.10
CA LYS A 526 -11.12 36.28 -53.89
C LYS A 526 -12.46 35.77 -53.34
N ASP A 527 -13.34 36.75 -53.14
CA ASP A 527 -14.79 36.68 -52.95
C ASP A 527 -15.35 36.42 -51.53
N THR A 528 -15.80 37.51 -50.91
CA THR A 528 -16.82 37.57 -49.85
C THR A 528 -18.23 37.64 -50.51
N PRO A 529 -19.36 37.28 -49.86
CA PRO A 529 -19.92 38.11 -48.78
C PRO A 529 -20.67 37.39 -47.63
N LYS A 530 -20.84 38.15 -46.54
CA LYS A 530 -21.56 37.90 -45.28
C LYS A 530 -23.04 37.52 -45.45
N LYS A 531 -23.56 36.70 -44.53
CA LYS A 531 -24.95 36.76 -44.03
C LYS A 531 -25.07 36.30 -42.56
N GLU A 532 -25.98 36.96 -41.87
CA GLU A 532 -26.34 36.88 -40.45
C GLU A 532 -27.30 35.71 -40.10
N GLU A 533 -27.30 35.40 -38.80
CA GLU A 533 -28.41 34.96 -37.93
C GLU A 533 -28.92 33.49 -37.85
N GLU A 534 -29.01 33.06 -36.58
CA GLU A 534 -29.90 32.10 -35.91
C GLU A 534 -30.03 30.65 -36.43
N ASN A 535 -29.71 29.65 -35.59
CA ASN A 535 -30.65 29.08 -34.61
C ASN A 535 -30.10 27.80 -33.94
N HIS A 536 -30.61 27.55 -32.73
CA HIS A 536 -30.47 26.34 -31.91
C HIS A 536 -30.41 25.02 -32.71
N LYS A 537 -29.41 24.17 -32.44
CA LYS A 537 -29.50 22.70 -32.54
C LYS A 537 -28.37 22.02 -31.76
N ASP A 538 -28.79 21.15 -30.84
CA ASP A 538 -28.10 20.05 -30.18
C ASP A 538 -26.60 19.90 -30.49
N LYS A 539 -25.76 20.36 -29.56
CA LYS A 539 -24.35 19.99 -29.53
C LYS A 539 -24.23 18.52 -29.15
N VAL A 540 -23.80 17.72 -30.13
CA VAL A 540 -23.09 16.45 -29.92
C VAL A 540 -21.94 16.72 -28.92
N PRO A 541 -21.72 15.89 -27.89
CA PRO A 541 -20.63 16.13 -26.95
C PRO A 541 -19.29 16.00 -27.67
N ASP A 542 -18.46 17.02 -27.51
CA ASP A 542 -17.08 17.04 -27.96
C ASP A 542 -16.26 15.99 -27.17
N PRO A 543 -15.55 15.05 -27.80
CA PRO A 543 -14.80 14.00 -27.10
C PRO A 543 -13.60 14.51 -26.28
N ASP A 544 -13.22 15.78 -26.47
CA ASP A 544 -11.98 16.35 -25.93
C ASP A 544 -12.18 17.19 -24.65
N ASP A 545 -13.41 17.34 -24.14
CA ASP A 545 -13.75 18.13 -22.94
C ASP A 545 -13.81 17.27 -21.62
N ASP A 546 -13.15 16.11 -21.62
CA ASP A 546 -13.20 15.11 -20.54
C ASP A 546 -12.05 15.27 -19.52
N GLU A 547 -11.70 16.51 -19.15
CA GLU A 547 -10.85 16.76 -17.99
C GLU A 547 -11.67 16.49 -16.71
N LEU A 548 -11.39 15.36 -16.06
CA LEU A 548 -12.01 15.00 -14.78
C LEU A 548 -11.73 16.08 -13.74
N ASP A 549 -12.76 16.88 -13.41
CA ASP A 549 -12.74 17.93 -12.38
C ASP A 549 -12.11 17.39 -11.08
N PRO A 550 -11.07 18.05 -10.51
CA PRO A 550 -10.40 17.64 -9.27
C PRO A 550 -11.32 17.55 -8.03
N GLN A 551 -12.58 17.99 -8.12
CA GLN A 551 -13.55 17.94 -7.02
C GLN A 551 -14.82 17.14 -7.39
N VAL A 552 -14.68 15.84 -7.63
CA VAL A 552 -15.85 14.98 -7.88
C VAL A 552 -16.58 14.67 -6.56
N THR A 553 -17.77 15.24 -6.38
CA THR A 553 -18.72 14.74 -5.38
C THR A 553 -19.17 13.34 -5.80
N MET A 554 -18.91 12.34 -4.96
CA MET A 554 -19.09 10.91 -5.28
C MET A 554 -20.57 10.48 -5.34
N GLY A 555 -21.27 10.91 -6.38
CA GLY A 555 -22.64 10.51 -6.70
C GLY A 555 -22.72 9.28 -7.62
N VAL A 556 -23.93 8.79 -7.84
CA VAL A 556 -24.21 7.67 -8.77
C VAL A 556 -23.70 7.96 -10.18
N GLU A 557 -23.86 9.19 -10.65
CA GLU A 557 -23.47 9.59 -12.01
C GLU A 557 -21.94 9.66 -12.16
N ALA A 558 -21.24 10.26 -11.20
CA ALA A 558 -19.78 10.22 -11.14
C ALA A 558 -19.25 8.78 -11.18
N GLY A 559 -19.89 7.88 -10.43
CA GLY A 559 -19.50 6.49 -10.41
C GLY A 559 -19.73 5.75 -11.73
N ARG A 560 -20.81 6.07 -12.46
CA ARG A 560 -21.02 5.53 -13.83
C ARG A 560 -19.91 5.99 -14.77
N ARG A 561 -19.51 7.27 -14.71
CA ARG A 561 -18.42 7.82 -15.53
C ARG A 561 -17.08 7.13 -15.24
N ILE A 562 -16.74 6.94 -13.96
CA ILE A 562 -15.52 6.23 -13.55
C ILE A 562 -15.51 4.80 -14.09
N ILE A 563 -16.63 4.07 -13.97
CA ILE A 563 -16.74 2.70 -14.50
C ILE A 563 -16.65 2.68 -16.03
N ALA A 564 -17.28 3.64 -16.72
CA ALA A 564 -17.23 3.75 -18.17
C ALA A 564 -15.80 4.03 -18.66
N LYS A 565 -15.09 4.97 -18.03
CA LYS A 565 -13.68 5.27 -18.36
C LYS A 565 -12.77 4.06 -18.12
N TRP A 566 -12.95 3.35 -17.01
CA TRP A 566 -12.17 2.14 -16.73
C TRP A 566 -12.44 1.03 -17.76
N ARG A 567 -13.71 0.85 -18.18
CA ARG A 567 -14.06 -0.08 -19.27
C ARG A 567 -13.46 0.34 -20.61
N TRP A 568 -13.45 1.63 -20.90
CA TRP A 568 -12.88 2.17 -22.13
C TRP A 568 -11.37 1.88 -22.22
N LEU A 569 -10.61 2.07 -21.14
CA LEU A 569 -9.18 1.71 -21.10
C LEU A 569 -8.93 0.22 -21.38
N LEU A 570 -9.81 -0.67 -20.91
CA LEU A 570 -9.72 -2.10 -21.23
C LEU A 570 -10.01 -2.37 -22.72
N ILE A 571 -11.01 -1.69 -23.29
CA ILE A 571 -11.37 -1.82 -24.71
C ILE A 571 -10.25 -1.27 -25.59
N GLU A 572 -9.67 -0.11 -25.23
CA GLU A 572 -8.54 0.50 -25.94
C GLU A 572 -7.36 -0.48 -25.98
N MET A 573 -6.93 -1.00 -24.83
CA MET A 573 -5.87 -2.01 -24.77
C MET A 573 -6.19 -3.24 -25.63
N ALA A 574 -7.40 -3.80 -25.49
CA ALA A 574 -7.80 -4.98 -26.26
C ALA A 574 -7.76 -4.71 -27.78
N THR A 575 -8.23 -3.53 -28.21
CA THR A 575 -8.25 -3.13 -29.62
C THR A 575 -6.84 -3.01 -30.17
N VAL A 576 -5.92 -2.35 -29.46
CA VAL A 576 -4.52 -2.20 -29.88
C VAL A 576 -3.81 -3.56 -29.95
N VAL A 577 -4.03 -4.42 -28.96
CA VAL A 577 -3.44 -5.78 -28.93
C VAL A 577 -3.97 -6.63 -30.10
N LEU A 578 -5.26 -6.55 -30.41
CA LEU A 578 -5.86 -7.27 -31.54
C LEU A 578 -5.39 -6.71 -32.90
N ALA A 579 -5.29 -5.40 -33.04
CA ALA A 579 -4.82 -4.75 -34.26
C ALA A 579 -3.35 -5.11 -34.57
N THR A 580 -2.47 -5.05 -33.56
CA THR A 580 -1.06 -5.43 -33.69
C THR A 580 -0.88 -6.93 -33.99
N SER A 581 -1.69 -7.79 -33.37
CA SER A 581 -1.70 -9.23 -33.65
C SER A 581 -2.18 -9.55 -35.08
N SER A 582 -3.17 -8.81 -35.57
CA SER A 582 -3.69 -8.96 -36.94
C SER A 582 -2.69 -8.48 -37.98
N LEU A 583 -2.01 -7.37 -37.73
CA LEU A 583 -0.97 -6.83 -38.61
C LEU A 583 0.27 -7.74 -38.67
N SER A 584 0.68 -8.31 -37.54
CA SER A 584 1.77 -9.28 -37.48
C SER A 584 1.40 -10.60 -38.14
N ALA A 585 0.18 -11.11 -37.97
CA ALA A 585 -0.31 -12.28 -38.71
C ALA A 585 -0.36 -12.02 -40.23
N PHE A 586 -0.81 -10.84 -40.67
CA PHE A 586 -0.82 -10.45 -42.08
C PHE A 586 0.61 -10.33 -42.66
N THR A 587 1.54 -9.78 -41.88
CA THR A 587 2.96 -9.66 -42.27
C THR A 587 3.63 -11.03 -42.35
N ALA A 588 3.38 -11.92 -41.37
CA ALA A 588 3.85 -13.29 -41.39
C ALA A 588 3.28 -14.09 -42.57
N TYR A 589 1.99 -13.88 -42.90
CA TYR A 589 1.36 -14.47 -44.09
C TYR A 589 1.97 -13.95 -45.40
N LYS A 590 2.25 -12.65 -45.51
CA LYS A 590 2.95 -12.08 -46.67
C LYS A 590 4.38 -12.61 -46.81
N LEU A 591 5.13 -12.73 -45.71
CA LEU A 591 6.46 -13.33 -45.68
C LEU A 591 6.42 -14.81 -46.09
N TYR A 592 5.46 -15.58 -45.56
CA TYR A 592 5.23 -16.96 -45.98
C TYR A 592 4.93 -17.06 -47.48
N ARG A 593 4.08 -16.19 -48.02
CA ARG A 593 3.78 -16.08 -49.47
C ARG A 593 4.92 -15.55 -50.35
N LEU A 594 5.95 -14.97 -49.76
CA LEU A 594 7.16 -14.54 -50.48
C LEU A 594 8.25 -15.63 -50.45
N VAL A 595 8.20 -16.52 -49.45
CA VAL A 595 9.13 -17.63 -49.26
C VAL A 595 8.66 -18.91 -49.98
N VAL A 596 7.35 -19.13 -50.07
CA VAL A 596 6.69 -20.17 -50.89
C VAL A 596 6.39 -19.60 -52.26
#